data_AF-A0A848UXC3-F1
#
_entry.id   AF-A0A848UXC3-F1
#
_cell.length_a   1.000
_cell.length_b   1.000
_cell.length_c   1.000
_cell.angle_alpha   90.00
_cell.angle_beta   90.00
_cell.angle_gamma   90.00
#
_symmetry.space_group_name_H-M   'P 1'
#
loop_
_entity.id
_entity.type
_entity.pdbx_description
1 polymer ?
#
loop_
_entity_poly.entity_id
_entity_poly.type
_entity_poly.pdbx_seq_one_letter_code
_entity_poly.pdbx_strand_id
1 'polypeptide(L)' 'MPLTLKHIKGDIFGGITAGVVALPLALAFGNSSGLGPEYGLYGAMILGFVAALLGGTETQVSGPT' A
#
# COMPACT_ATOMS: atom_id res chain seq x y z
N MET A 1 5.33 -1.14 -18.21
CA MET A 1 5.06 -2.51 -18.71
C MET A 1 3.62 -2.85 -18.35
N PRO A 2 2.83 -3.53 -19.20
CA PRO A 2 1.40 -3.74 -18.93
C PRO A 2 1.19 -4.67 -17.73
N LEU A 3 0.10 -4.48 -16.97
CA LEU A 3 -0.36 -5.47 -15.98
C LEU A 3 -0.38 -6.85 -16.67
N THR A 4 0.45 -7.77 -16.19
CA THR A 4 0.64 -9.09 -16.79
C THR A 4 0.35 -10.18 -15.77
N LEU A 5 -0.30 -11.25 -16.20
CA LEU A 5 -0.64 -12.37 -15.33
C LEU A 5 0.53 -13.34 -15.13
N LYS A 6 1.71 -13.06 -15.70
CA LYS A 6 2.89 -13.94 -15.62
C LYS A 6 3.36 -14.17 -14.18
N HIS A 7 3.21 -13.18 -13.30
CA HIS A 7 3.70 -13.22 -11.92
C HIS A 7 2.59 -13.25 -10.87
N ILE A 8 1.36 -13.58 -11.25
CA ILE A 8 0.17 -13.47 -10.38
C ILE A 8 0.31 -14.12 -9.00
N LYS A 9 1.00 -15.27 -8.91
CA LYS A 9 1.28 -15.90 -7.61
C LYS A 9 2.18 -15.01 -6.75
N GLY A 10 3.29 -14.54 -7.29
CA GLY A 10 4.22 -13.65 -6.61
C GLY A 10 3.57 -12.33 -6.22
N ASP A 11 2.77 -11.75 -7.10
CA ASP A 11 2.07 -10.49 -6.86
C ASP A 11 1.05 -10.62 -5.72
N ILE A 12 0.31 -11.73 -5.67
CA ILE A 12 -0.66 -12.01 -4.59
C ILE A 12 0.07 -12.19 -3.25
N PHE A 13 1.08 -13.07 -3.18
CA PHE A 13 1.79 -13.30 -1.92
C PHE A 13 2.58 -12.06 -1.46
N GLY A 14 3.21 -11.35 -2.40
CA GLY A 14 3.92 -10.10 -2.14
C GLY A 14 2.98 -9.01 -1.65
N GLY A 15 1.83 -8.83 -2.30
CA GLY A 15 0.81 -7.86 -1.89
C GLY A 15 0.22 -8.15 -0.50
N ILE A 16 -0.08 -9.42 -0.19
CA ILE A 16 -0.56 -9.81 1.15
C ILE A 16 0.53 -9.51 2.20
N THR A 17 1.76 -9.92 1.94
CA THR A 17 2.88 -9.69 2.87
C THR A 17 3.12 -8.21 3.12
N ALA A 18 3.16 -7.41 2.05
CA ALA A 18 3.28 -5.95 2.13
C ALA A 18 2.12 -5.33 2.90
N GLY A 19 0.89 -5.78 2.67
CA GLY A 19 -0.30 -5.30 3.38
C GLY A 19 -0.25 -5.57 4.89
N VAL A 20 0.19 -6.77 5.29
CA VAL A 20 0.37 -7.12 6.71
C VAL A 20 1.40 -6.21 7.39
N VAL A 21 2.49 -5.86 6.69
CA VAL A 21 3.51 -4.94 7.21
C VAL A 21 3.03 -3.49 7.22
N ALA A 22 2.24 -3.09 6.22
CA ALA A 22 1.75 -1.71 6.07
C ALA A 22 0.62 -1.37 7.05
N LEU A 23 -0.22 -2.34 7.44
CA LEU A 23 -1.34 -2.14 8.36
C LEU A 23 -0.95 -1.45 9.69
N PRO A 24 0.00 -1.95 10.48
CA PRO A 24 0.39 -1.29 11.73
C PRO A 24 1.00 0.09 11.50
N LEU A 25 1.77 0.27 10.42
CA LEU A 25 2.39 1.55 10.06
C LEU A 25 1.33 2.61 9.75
N ALA A 26 0.32 2.26 8.95
CA ALA A 26 -0.77 3.13 8.58
C ALA A 26 -1.57 3.59 9.82
N LEU A 27 -1.92 2.67 10.71
CA LEU A 27 -2.63 2.99 11.94
C LEU A 27 -1.80 3.91 12.86
N ALA A 28 -0.51 3.63 12.99
CA ALA A 28 0.40 4.44 13.80
C ALA A 28 0.52 5.88 13.27
N PHE A 29 0.70 6.07 11.96
CA PHE A 29 0.76 7.40 11.35
C PHE A 29 -0.58 8.13 11.37
N GLY A 30 -1.69 7.41 11.16
CA GLY A 30 -3.03 7.98 11.30
C GLY A 30 -3.24 8.54 12.71
N ASN A 31 -2.87 7.78 13.73
CA ASN A 31 -2.96 8.22 15.11
C ASN A 31 -1.99 9.37 15.43
N SER A 32 -0.73 9.31 14.97
CA SER A 32 0.27 10.36 15.26
C SER A 32 -0.02 11.68 14.56
N SER A 33 -0.76 11.66 13.45
CA SER A 33 -1.20 12.87 12.74
C SER A 33 -2.27 13.67 13.49
N GLY A 34 -2.91 13.09 14.52
CA GLY A 34 -4.04 13.70 15.23
C GLY A 34 -5.39 13.60 14.50
N LEU A 35 -5.43 13.00 13.30
CA LEU A 35 -6.67 12.79 12.54
C LEU A 35 -7.42 11.52 12.95
N GLY A 36 -6.69 10.49 13.41
CA GLY A 36 -7.25 9.20 13.82
C GLY A 36 -6.66 8.03 13.01
N PRO A 37 -6.55 6.82 13.59
CA PRO A 37 -5.99 5.64 12.93
C PRO A 37 -6.66 5.31 11.58
N GLU A 38 -7.98 5.53 11.47
CA GLU A 38 -8.78 5.30 10.27
C GLU A 38 -8.31 6.12 9.07
N TYR A 39 -7.85 7.36 9.28
CA TYR A 39 -7.34 8.21 8.21
C TYR A 39 -6.00 7.74 7.68
N GLY A 40 -5.17 7.12 8.54
CA GLY A 40 -3.95 6.45 8.10
C GLY A 40 -4.26 5.25 7.21
N LEU A 41 -5.31 4.48 7.55
CA LEU A 41 -5.76 3.35 6.73
C LEU A 41 -6.33 3.81 5.38
N TYR A 42 -7.20 4.83 5.36
CA TYR A 42 -7.73 5.41 4.12
C TYR A 42 -6.62 5.97 3.24
N GLY A 43 -5.66 6.69 3.83
CA GLY A 43 -4.48 7.20 3.15
C GLY A 43 -3.67 6.08 2.51
N ALA A 44 -3.35 5.02 3.25
CA ALA A 44 -2.62 3.86 2.73
C ALA A 44 -3.34 3.18 1.55
N MET A 45 -4.66 2.99 1.63
CA MET A 45 -5.43 2.35 0.56
C MET A 45 -5.46 3.20 -0.71
N ILE A 46 -5.80 4.48 -0.60
CA ILE A 46 -5.93 5.38 -1.76
C ILE A 46 -4.55 5.59 -2.40
N LEU A 47 -3.54 5.89 -1.58
CA LEU A 47 -2.21 6.21 -2.05
C LEU A 47 -1.52 4.98 -2.65
N GLY A 48 -1.68 3.80 -2.03
CA GLY A 48 -1.19 2.54 -2.56
C GLY A 48 -1.82 2.19 -3.91
N PHE A 49 -3.13 2.34 -4.06
CA PHE A 49 -3.84 2.07 -5.31
C PHE A 49 -3.42 3.03 -6.43
N VAL A 50 -3.40 4.33 -6.15
CA VAL A 50 -3.02 5.35 -7.14
C VAL A 50 -1.57 5.19 -7.55
N ALA A 51 -0.65 4.96 -6.61
CA ALA A 51 0.76 4.76 -6.90
C ALA A 51 1.01 3.44 -7.66
N ALA A 52 0.27 2.37 -7.39
CA ALA A 52 0.39 1.12 -8.15
C ALA A 52 -0.05 1.27 -9.61
N LEU A 53 -1.03 2.14 -9.88
CA LEU A 53 -1.53 2.38 -11.25
C LEU A 53 -0.72 3.43 -12.03
N LEU A 54 -0.27 4.49 -11.35
CA LEU A 54 0.36 5.66 -11.98
C LEU A 54 1.86 5.77 -11.70
N GLY A 55 2.43 4.91 -10.85
CA GLY A 55 3.84 4.92 -10.48
C GLY A 55 4.75 4.37 -11.57
N GLY A 56 6.06 4.59 -11.38
CA GLY A 56 7.10 4.15 -12.33
C GLY A 56 7.78 2.82 -11.97
N THR A 57 7.50 2.28 -10.79
CA THR A 57 8.21 1.11 -10.23
C THR A 57 7.24 -0.02 -9.95
N GLU A 58 7.47 -1.19 -10.57
CA GLU A 58 6.54 -2.33 -10.54
C GLU A 58 6.29 -2.91 -9.14
N THR A 59 7.30 -2.88 -8.27
CA THR A 59 7.27 -3.48 -6.93
C THR A 59 7.17 -2.45 -5.80
N GLN A 60 6.94 -1.17 -6.13
CA GLN A 60 6.87 -0.12 -5.13
C GLN A 60 5.60 -0.22 -4.29
N VAL A 61 5.77 -0.26 -2.97
CA VAL A 61 4.69 -0.14 -1.99
C VAL A 61 4.67 1.30 -1.50
N SER A 62 3.53 1.97 -1.64
CA SER A 62 3.37 3.37 -1.22
C SER A 62 2.33 3.46 -0.10
N GLY A 63 2.62 4.28 0.92
CA GLY A 63 1.77 4.45 2.09
C GLY A 63 2.14 5.70 2.90
N PRO A 64 1.51 5.93 4.05
CA PRO A 64 1.79 7.07 4.92
C PRO A 64 3.21 6.98 5.50
N THR A 65 3.94 8.10 5.50
CA THR A 65 5.31 8.25 6.03
C THR A 65 5.43 9.50 6.89
#